data_AF-A0A356V502-F1
#
_entry.id   AF-A0A356V502-F1
#
_cell.length_a   1.000
_cell.length_b   1.000
_cell.length_c   1.000
_cell.angle_alpha   90.00
_cell.angle_beta   90.00
_cell.angle_gamma   90.00
#
_symmetry.space_group_name_H-M   'P 1'
#
loop_
_entity.id
_entity.type
_entity.pdbx_description
1 polymer ?
#
loop_
_entity_poly.entity_id
_entity_poly.type
_entity_poly.pdbx_seq_one_letter_code
_entity_poly.pdbx_strand_id
1 'polypeptide(L)'
;MKNLLVSATLALAVFGQAQAGEISMADLDHLQPADVYVLGETHDNPIHHLGQARLIRAVQPKAVVFEMLTPEQAGLITPELLRDEDALEAALGWNASGWPDFSIYYPIFAALGEAKIFGAALAKNEVRRAYFEGAAVVFGDRAEVFGLDQPLPE
;
A
#
# COMPACT_ATOMS: atom_id res chain seq x y z
N MET A 1 -54.94 -22.74 -30.47
CA MET A 1 -54.52 -21.88 -29.35
C MET A 1 -53.25 -22.44 -28.75
N LYS A 2 -52.16 -21.65 -28.80
CA LYS A 2 -50.97 -21.59 -27.90
C LYS A 2 -49.71 -21.36 -28.73
N ASN A 3 -49.43 -20.08 -28.98
CA ASN A 3 -48.10 -19.64 -29.41
C ASN A 3 -47.26 -19.47 -28.14
N LEU A 4 -46.19 -20.24 -28.01
CA LEU A 4 -45.24 -20.14 -26.92
C LEU A 4 -44.26 -19.01 -27.26
N LEU A 5 -44.39 -17.87 -26.58
CA LEU A 5 -43.41 -16.79 -26.62
C LEU A 5 -42.25 -17.16 -25.67
N VAL A 6 -41.09 -17.47 -26.24
CA VAL A 6 -39.84 -17.57 -25.50
C VAL A 6 -39.25 -16.15 -25.43
N SER A 7 -39.39 -15.50 -24.28
CA SER A 7 -38.66 -14.26 -23.98
C SER A 7 -37.21 -14.62 -23.65
N ALA A 8 -36.30 -14.32 -24.57
CA ALA A 8 -34.87 -14.34 -24.30
C ALA A 8 -34.49 -13.05 -23.55
N THR A 9 -34.22 -13.15 -22.25
CA THR A 9 -33.65 -12.07 -21.47
C THR A 9 -32.16 -11.97 -21.80
N LEU A 10 -31.77 -10.96 -22.56
CA LEU A 10 -30.37 -10.64 -22.83
C LEU A 10 -29.77 -10.00 -21.56
N ALA A 11 -29.11 -10.80 -20.73
CA ALA A 11 -28.29 -10.30 -19.65
C ALA A 11 -27.04 -9.64 -20.24
N LEU A 12 -27.07 -8.32 -20.38
CA LEU A 12 -25.91 -7.54 -20.79
C LEU A 12 -24.93 -7.49 -19.62
N ALA A 13 -23.99 -8.43 -19.58
CA ALA A 13 -22.86 -8.38 -18.66
C ALA A 13 -21.98 -7.20 -19.06
N VAL A 14 -22.08 -6.08 -18.32
CA VAL A 14 -21.16 -4.96 -18.45
C VAL A 14 -19.84 -5.38 -17.82
N PHE A 15 -18.94 -5.93 -18.64
CA PHE A 15 -17.54 -6.04 -18.27
C PHE A 15 -16.95 -4.63 -18.32
N GLY A 16 -16.89 -3.97 -17.16
CA GLY A 16 -16.13 -2.73 -17.02
C GLY A 16 -14.67 -3.04 -17.27
N GLN A 17 -14.15 -2.68 -18.43
CA GLN A 17 -12.71 -2.69 -18.67
C GLN A 17 -12.09 -1.72 -17.68
N ALA A 18 -11.23 -2.22 -16.78
CA ALA A 18 -10.41 -1.35 -15.95
C ALA A 18 -9.54 -0.50 -16.88
N GLN A 19 -9.88 0.77 -17.03
CA GLN A 19 -9.06 1.74 -17.74
C GLN A 19 -7.97 2.19 -16.77
N ALA A 20 -6.76 1.67 -16.94
CA ALA A 20 -5.59 2.19 -16.25
C ALA A 20 -5.11 3.43 -17.01
N GLY A 21 -5.44 4.62 -16.48
CA GLY A 21 -4.85 5.88 -16.93
C GLY A 21 -3.51 6.13 -16.24
N GLU A 22 -2.58 6.77 -16.94
CA GLU A 22 -1.37 7.30 -16.29
C GLU A 22 -1.78 8.37 -15.27
N ILE A 23 -1.23 8.27 -14.04
CA ILE A 23 -1.38 9.30 -13.01
C ILE A 23 -0.08 10.11 -13.00
N SER A 24 -0.17 11.38 -13.40
CA SER A 24 0.95 12.30 -13.34
C SER A 24 1.10 12.90 -11.94
N MET A 25 2.25 13.51 -11.66
CA MET A 25 2.47 14.27 -10.43
C MET A 25 1.46 15.40 -10.20
N ALA A 26 0.89 15.96 -11.27
CA ALA A 26 -0.11 17.02 -11.18
C ALA A 26 -1.49 16.49 -10.76
N ASP A 27 -1.78 15.22 -11.05
CA ASP A 27 -3.06 14.60 -10.74
C ASP A 27 -3.17 14.22 -9.25
N LEU A 28 -2.05 14.12 -8.54
CA LEU A 28 -2.00 13.68 -7.13
C LEU A 28 -2.78 14.59 -6.17
N ASP A 29 -3.01 15.85 -6.53
CA ASP A 29 -3.81 16.77 -5.71
C ASP A 29 -5.33 16.61 -5.94
N HIS A 30 -5.72 15.83 -6.97
CA HIS A 30 -7.09 15.74 -7.46
C HIS A 30 -7.51 14.30 -7.81
N LEU A 31 -6.91 13.30 -7.15
CA LEU A 31 -7.32 11.91 -7.32
C LEU A 31 -8.80 11.72 -6.94
N GLN A 32 -9.43 10.76 -7.60
CA GLN A 32 -10.77 10.34 -7.19
C GLN A 32 -10.73 9.85 -5.73
N PRO A 33 -11.73 10.22 -4.90
CA PRO A 33 -11.83 9.72 -3.54
C PRO A 33 -11.87 8.20 -3.52
N ALA A 34 -11.07 7.60 -2.64
CA ALA A 34 -11.05 6.17 -2.40
C ALA A 34 -10.91 5.91 -0.89
N ASP A 35 -11.42 4.77 -0.43
CA ASP A 35 -11.23 4.32 0.95
C ASP A 35 -9.78 3.91 1.22
N VAL A 36 -9.09 3.41 0.18
CA VAL A 36 -7.71 2.94 0.22
C VAL A 36 -6.97 3.41 -1.03
N TYR A 37 -5.78 3.98 -0.83
CA TYR A 37 -4.81 4.27 -1.87
C TYR A 37 -3.63 3.32 -1.72
N VAL A 38 -3.21 2.67 -2.81
CA VAL A 38 -2.01 1.82 -2.84
C VAL A 38 -0.97 2.54 -3.69
N LEU A 39 0.18 2.87 -3.10
CA LEU A 39 1.22 3.70 -3.72
C LEU A 39 2.42 2.79 -3.99
N GLY A 40 2.66 2.48 -5.26
CA GLY A 40 3.86 1.73 -5.68
C GLY A 40 5.09 2.63 -5.79
N GLU A 41 6.27 2.04 -5.67
CA GLU A 41 7.54 2.73 -5.85
C GLU A 41 8.64 1.81 -6.38
N THR A 42 9.58 2.39 -7.13
CA THR A 42 10.98 1.98 -7.12
C THR A 42 11.67 2.58 -5.90
N HIS A 43 12.19 1.75 -5.00
CA HIS A 43 12.69 2.15 -3.67
C HIS A 43 13.86 3.15 -3.69
N ASP A 44 14.66 3.19 -4.75
CA ASP A 44 15.81 4.10 -4.90
C ASP A 44 15.47 5.37 -5.70
N ASN A 45 14.20 5.57 -6.07
CA ASN A 45 13.76 6.72 -6.83
C ASN A 45 13.18 7.82 -5.92
N PRO A 46 13.90 8.91 -5.64
CA PRO A 46 13.42 9.97 -4.74
C PRO A 46 12.16 10.69 -5.27
N ILE A 47 11.90 10.67 -6.58
CA ILE A 47 10.69 11.32 -7.15
C ILE A 47 9.42 10.60 -6.71
N HIS A 48 9.45 9.27 -6.57
CA HIS A 48 8.30 8.52 -6.08
C HIS A 48 7.96 8.90 -4.63
N HIS A 49 8.97 9.00 -3.76
CA HIS A 49 8.80 9.40 -2.36
C HIS A 49 8.22 10.82 -2.23
N LEU A 50 8.67 11.75 -3.09
CA LEU A 50 8.07 13.09 -3.17
C LEU A 50 6.60 13.05 -3.63
N GLY A 51 6.26 12.18 -4.58
CA GLY A 51 4.89 11.94 -5.02
C GLY A 51 4.01 11.40 -3.90
N GLN A 52 4.50 10.41 -3.16
CA GLN A 52 3.80 9.86 -2.00
C GLN A 52 3.57 10.92 -0.92
N ALA A 53 4.60 11.70 -0.59
CA ALA A 53 4.48 12.80 0.35
C ALA A 53 3.44 13.85 -0.10
N ARG A 54 3.37 14.15 -1.41
CA ARG A 54 2.34 15.04 -1.97
C ARG A 54 0.95 14.44 -1.82
N LEU A 55 0.76 13.17 -2.16
CA LEU A 55 -0.52 12.51 -2.06
C LEU A 55 -1.01 12.42 -0.61
N ILE A 56 -0.13 12.09 0.34
CA ILE A 56 -0.49 12.07 1.77
C ILE A 56 -0.98 13.44 2.24
N ARG A 57 -0.33 14.54 1.82
CA ARG A 57 -0.78 15.90 2.16
C ARG A 57 -2.14 16.23 1.54
N ALA A 58 -2.39 15.78 0.31
CA ALA A 58 -3.65 16.04 -0.40
C ALA A 58 -4.82 15.24 0.19
N VAL A 59 -4.60 13.95 0.49
CA VAL A 59 -5.65 13.03 0.98
C VAL A 59 -5.91 13.20 2.48
N GLN A 60 -4.87 13.56 3.26
CA GLN A 60 -4.92 13.58 4.73
C GLN A 60 -5.49 12.27 5.31
N PRO A 61 -4.85 11.12 5.01
CA PRO A 61 -5.41 9.82 5.35
C PRO A 61 -5.47 9.63 6.87
N LYS A 62 -6.45 8.84 7.33
CA LYS A 62 -6.56 8.47 8.76
C LYS A 62 -5.43 7.55 9.21
N ALA A 63 -4.81 6.83 8.28
CA ALA A 63 -3.72 5.90 8.54
C ALA A 63 -2.81 5.76 7.32
N VAL A 64 -1.53 5.51 7.57
CA VAL A 64 -0.53 5.14 6.56
C VAL A 64 0.18 3.86 6.99
N VAL A 65 0.33 2.94 6.03
CA VAL A 65 0.98 1.64 6.24
C VAL A 65 2.29 1.63 5.46
N PHE A 66 3.39 1.35 6.15
CA PHE A 66 4.73 1.31 5.57
C PHE A 66 5.20 -0.14 5.41
N GLU A 67 5.57 -0.54 4.19
CA GLU A 67 6.25 -1.81 3.93
C GLU A 67 7.59 -1.90 4.67
N MET A 68 8.26 -0.76 4.83
CA MET A 68 9.63 -0.68 5.32
C MET A 68 9.75 -0.90 6.82
N LEU A 69 8.65 -0.74 7.57
CA LEU A 69 8.64 -0.77 9.02
C LEU A 69 7.99 -2.04 9.56
N THR A 70 8.57 -2.62 10.61
CA THR A 70 7.84 -3.59 11.44
C THR A 70 6.77 -2.89 12.29
N PRO A 71 5.78 -3.61 12.82
CA PRO A 71 4.82 -3.05 13.77
C PRO A 71 5.48 -2.38 14.98
N GLU A 72 6.57 -2.96 15.49
CA GLU A 72 7.33 -2.41 16.61
C GLU A 72 8.00 -1.08 16.25
N GLN A 73 8.65 -1.00 15.08
CA GLN A 73 9.27 0.24 14.60
C GLN A 73 8.25 1.35 14.39
N ALA A 74 7.11 1.04 13.77
CA ALA A 74 6.02 1.99 13.60
C ALA A 74 5.49 2.52 14.96
N GLY A 75 5.46 1.67 15.98
CA GLY A 75 5.06 2.03 17.34
C GLY A 75 6.03 2.96 18.08
N LEU A 76 7.26 3.13 17.60
CA LEU A 76 8.23 4.09 18.17
C LEU A 76 7.97 5.53 17.72
N ILE A 77 7.21 5.72 16.63
CA ILE A 77 7.06 7.04 16.01
C ILE A 77 6.13 7.92 16.85
N THR A 78 6.61 9.11 17.22
CA THR A 78 5.83 10.14 17.90
C THR A 78 5.78 11.43 17.07
N PRO A 79 4.82 12.34 17.34
CA PRO A 79 4.76 13.64 16.67
C PRO A 79 6.05 14.46 16.81
N GLU A 80 6.76 14.35 17.94
CA GLU A 80 8.04 15.02 18.17
C GLU A 80 9.14 14.43 17.28
N LEU A 81 9.17 13.10 17.19
CA LEU A 81 10.15 12.39 16.39
C LEU A 81 9.99 12.68 14.89
N LEU A 82 8.76 12.82 14.40
CA LEU A 82 8.48 13.19 13.01
C LEU A 82 9.04 14.56 12.58
N ARG A 83 9.47 15.40 13.54
CA ARG A 83 10.04 16.74 13.27
C ARG A 83 11.55 16.76 13.20
N ASP A 84 12.20 15.64 13.49
CA ASP A 84 13.65 15.51 13.59
C ASP A 84 14.08 14.29 12.76
N GLU A 85 14.61 14.56 11.57
CA GLU A 85 15.01 13.55 10.60
C GLU A 85 16.05 12.57 11.18
N ASP A 86 17.12 13.09 11.77
CA ASP A 86 18.21 12.29 12.33
C ASP A 86 17.73 11.44 13.51
N ALA A 87 16.90 12.02 14.40
CA ALA A 87 16.35 11.29 15.53
C ALA A 87 15.39 10.18 15.07
N LEU A 88 14.55 10.46 14.08
CA LEU A 88 13.63 9.48 13.49
C LEU A 88 14.38 8.34 12.82
N GLU A 89 15.38 8.65 12.00
CA GLU A 89 16.24 7.66 11.36
C GLU A 89 16.86 6.70 12.39
N ALA A 90 17.44 7.28 13.45
CA ALA A 90 18.10 6.55 14.51
C ALA A 90 17.11 5.67 15.30
N ALA A 91 15.95 6.21 15.65
CA ALA A 91 14.91 5.49 16.38
C ALA A 91 14.35 4.30 15.59
N LEU A 92 14.22 4.45 14.27
CA LEU A 92 13.80 3.37 13.39
C LEU A 92 14.92 2.34 13.13
N GLY A 93 16.17 2.66 13.47
CA GLY A 93 17.33 1.82 13.12
C GLY A 93 17.48 1.67 11.61
N TRP A 94 17.12 2.71 10.85
CA TRP A 94 16.93 2.64 9.40
C TRP A 94 18.17 2.14 8.66
N ASN A 95 19.35 2.61 9.06
CA ASN A 95 20.62 2.22 8.44
C ASN A 95 20.95 0.72 8.52
N ALA A 96 20.31 -0.03 9.42
CA ALA A 96 20.46 -1.48 9.50
C ALA A 96 19.40 -2.27 8.71
N SER A 97 18.42 -1.59 8.12
CA SER A 97 17.27 -2.24 7.46
C SER A 97 17.60 -2.83 6.08
N GLY A 98 18.52 -2.21 5.36
CA GLY A 98 18.81 -2.51 3.96
C GLY A 98 17.96 -1.72 2.95
N TRP A 99 17.06 -0.86 3.42
CA TRP A 99 16.40 0.14 2.57
C TRP A 99 17.39 1.22 2.13
N PRO A 100 17.11 1.94 1.02
CA PRO A 100 17.90 3.10 0.61
C PRO A 100 17.92 4.21 1.67
N ASP A 101 18.79 5.19 1.46
CA ASP A 101 19.07 6.28 2.38
C ASP A 101 17.80 6.93 2.96
N PHE A 102 17.75 7.13 4.28
CA PHE A 102 16.53 7.61 4.93
C PHE A 102 16.07 8.98 4.43
N SER A 103 16.98 9.83 3.98
CA SER A 103 16.65 11.19 3.55
C SER A 103 15.69 11.23 2.36
N ILE A 104 15.68 10.19 1.51
CA ILE A 104 14.70 10.11 0.41
C ILE A 104 13.31 9.69 0.92
N TYR A 105 13.22 8.98 2.05
CA TYR A 105 11.97 8.56 2.69
C TYR A 105 11.39 9.61 3.65
N TYR A 106 12.24 10.41 4.30
CA TYR A 106 11.83 11.40 5.28
C TYR A 106 10.70 12.34 4.82
N PRO A 107 10.64 12.80 3.56
CA PRO A 107 9.52 13.61 3.06
C PRO A 107 8.13 12.96 3.25
N ILE A 108 8.05 11.63 3.21
CA ILE A 108 6.81 10.86 3.43
C ILE A 108 6.41 10.97 4.90
N PHE A 109 7.37 10.77 5.82
CA PHE A 109 7.15 10.89 7.26
C PHE A 109 6.73 12.30 7.65
N ALA A 110 7.40 13.32 7.11
CA ALA A 110 7.06 14.72 7.32
C ALA A 110 5.68 15.11 6.76
N ALA A 111 5.08 14.30 5.89
CA ALA A 111 3.74 14.52 5.34
C ALA A 111 2.61 13.91 6.18
N LEU A 112 2.91 13.03 7.15
CA LEU A 112 1.91 12.19 7.83
C LEU A 112 0.84 12.95 8.62
N GLY A 113 1.14 14.15 9.11
CA GLY A 113 0.21 14.92 9.93
C GLY A 113 -0.25 14.12 11.16
N GLU A 114 -1.56 13.89 11.27
CA GLU A 114 -2.18 13.13 12.38
C GLU A 114 -2.48 11.66 12.03
N ALA A 115 -2.01 11.17 10.88
CA ALA A 115 -2.28 9.80 10.44
C ALA A 115 -1.72 8.78 11.45
N LYS A 116 -2.49 7.71 11.71
CA LYS A 116 -1.97 6.54 12.43
C LYS A 116 -0.94 5.82 11.56
N ILE A 117 0.15 5.38 12.16
CA ILE A 117 1.25 4.74 11.44
C ILE A 117 1.25 3.25 11.73
N PHE A 118 1.31 2.44 10.69
CA PHE A 118 1.41 0.98 10.78
C PHE A 118 2.61 0.47 10.00
N GLY A 119 3.29 -0.53 10.55
CA GLY A 119 4.33 -1.28 9.84
C GLY A 119 3.77 -2.57 9.28
N ALA A 120 4.10 -2.87 8.02
CA ALA A 120 3.72 -4.10 7.32
C ALA A 120 4.88 -5.08 7.14
N ALA A 121 6.11 -4.71 7.50
CA ALA A 121 7.26 -5.58 7.37
C ALA A 121 7.10 -6.83 8.24
N LEU A 122 7.39 -7.99 7.65
CA LEU A 122 7.50 -9.25 8.34
C LEU A 122 8.97 -9.60 8.58
N ALA A 123 9.22 -10.49 9.54
CA ALA A 123 10.56 -11.05 9.73
C ALA A 123 11.04 -11.75 8.44
N LYS A 124 12.34 -11.63 8.13
CA LYS A 124 12.91 -12.14 6.86
C LYS A 124 12.63 -13.63 6.62
N ASN A 125 12.57 -14.44 7.69
CA ASN A 125 12.22 -15.85 7.60
C ASN A 125 10.76 -16.06 7.18
N GLU A 126 9.83 -15.23 7.64
CA GLU A 126 8.41 -15.32 7.27
C GLU A 126 8.19 -14.88 5.82
N VAL A 127 8.84 -13.80 5.37
CA VAL A 127 8.82 -13.40 3.94
C VAL A 127 9.38 -14.51 3.06
N ARG A 128 10.51 -15.12 3.47
CA ARG A 128 11.11 -16.23 2.76
C ARG A 128 10.17 -17.44 2.69
N ARG A 129 9.51 -17.78 3.80
CA ARG A 129 8.51 -18.85 3.83
C ARG A 129 7.34 -18.55 2.89
N ALA A 130 6.82 -17.32 2.89
CA ALA A 130 5.73 -16.94 1.98
C ALA A 130 6.12 -17.11 0.51
N TYR A 131 7.37 -16.80 0.16
CA TYR A 131 7.89 -16.99 -1.19
C TYR A 131 8.02 -18.46 -1.61
N PHE A 132 8.54 -19.33 -0.74
CA PHE A 132 8.82 -20.74 -1.09
C PHE A 132 7.67 -21.70 -0.78
N GLU A 133 6.89 -21.44 0.26
CA GLU A 133 5.79 -22.29 0.75
C GLU A 133 4.41 -21.75 0.33
N GLY A 134 4.35 -20.50 -0.15
CA GLY A 134 3.13 -19.81 -0.57
C GLY A 134 2.60 -18.84 0.49
N ALA A 135 2.02 -17.72 0.03
CA ALA A 135 1.52 -16.66 0.90
C ALA A 135 0.40 -17.16 1.84
N ALA A 136 -0.48 -18.05 1.38
CA ALA A 136 -1.55 -18.63 2.21
C ALA A 136 -1.03 -19.34 3.47
N VAL A 137 0.10 -20.03 3.37
CA VAL A 137 0.70 -20.78 4.49
C VAL A 137 1.16 -19.84 5.61
N VAL A 138 1.71 -18.69 5.25
CA VAL A 138 2.19 -17.68 6.22
C VAL A 138 1.04 -16.80 6.72
N PHE A 139 0.09 -16.46 5.85
CA PHE A 139 -1.04 -15.60 6.18
C PHE A 139 -2.09 -16.31 7.05
N GLY A 140 -2.22 -17.64 6.95
CA GLY A 140 -3.05 -18.46 7.81
C GLY A 140 -4.55 -18.37 7.51
N ASP A 141 -5.38 -18.44 8.54
CA ASP A 141 -6.84 -18.68 8.46
C ASP A 141 -7.62 -17.66 7.61
N ARG A 142 -7.06 -16.48 7.33
CA ARG A 142 -7.70 -15.45 6.49
C ARG A 142 -7.25 -15.49 5.03
N ALA A 143 -6.39 -16.42 4.62
CA ALA A 143 -5.85 -16.49 3.27
C ALA A 143 -6.93 -16.57 2.20
N GLU A 144 -7.97 -17.38 2.45
CA GLU A 144 -9.13 -17.56 1.56
C GLU A 144 -9.87 -16.25 1.29
N VAL A 145 -10.01 -15.38 2.30
CA VAL A 145 -10.71 -14.09 2.18
C VAL A 145 -10.01 -13.17 1.16
N PHE A 146 -8.71 -13.33 0.99
CA PHE A 146 -7.89 -12.57 0.04
C PHE A 146 -7.54 -13.37 -1.22
N GLY A 147 -8.10 -14.57 -1.39
CA GLY A 147 -7.81 -15.45 -2.53
C GLY A 147 -6.36 -15.92 -2.61
N LEU A 148 -5.60 -15.89 -1.50
CA LEU A 148 -4.18 -16.23 -1.47
C LEU A 148 -3.93 -17.75 -1.60
N ASP A 149 -4.97 -18.56 -1.40
CA ASP A 149 -4.98 -20.02 -1.51
C ASP A 149 -5.38 -20.50 -2.92
N GLN A 150 -5.77 -19.59 -3.81
CA GLN A 150 -6.15 -19.88 -5.18
C GLN A 150 -4.99 -19.56 -6.15
N PRO A 151 -4.83 -20.33 -7.25
CA PRO A 151 -3.90 -19.95 -8.29
C PRO A 151 -4.34 -18.64 -8.96
N LEU A 152 -3.36 -17.89 -9.48
CA LEU A 152 -3.66 -16.73 -10.32
C LEU A 152 -4.45 -17.19 -11.56
N PRO A 153 -5.51 -16.47 -11.98
CA PRO A 153 -6.20 -16.74 -13.22
C PRO A 153 -5.23 -16.67 -14.42
N GLU A 154 -5.46 -17.54 -15.41
CA GLU A 154 -4.78 -17.48 -16.72
C GLU A 154 -5.25 -16.28 -17.57
#